data_AF-A0A3P1SDG8-F1
#
_entry.id   AF-A0A3P1SDG8-F1
#
_cell.length_a   1.000
_cell.length_b   1.000
_cell.length_c   1.000
_cell.angle_alpha   90.00
_cell.angle_beta   90.00
_cell.angle_gamma   90.00
#
_symmetry.space_group_name_H-M   'P 1'
#
loop_
_entity.id
_entity.type
_entity.pdbx_description
1 polymer ?
#
loop_
_entity_poly.entity_id
_entity_poly.type
_entity_poly.pdbx_seq_one_letter_code
_entity_poly.pdbx_strand_id
1 'polypeptide(L)'
;MMYGANLEDMERLAQVVQQAAQRLDGEKGEINALIRNASWQGRDADQFLFLWSSVLLGQMTAVVYALNELAMKIRKHLNEQDDASSHEAPKTWLDALGYGIARAMRDAEKTVRGEIMRHSAVESFLRAYPPGKPVEYNGDARYGRGYKYQCVDYVQAYTGHIYGLNPKEAVAATGAGDASTLFSRADPAYFDKISLNDPVKVGDIVCLGGGAYGHVAVVTKVNDDGSYLVADQDGLAATDAGRSPKIHRLSEWQLRHVQGYLRPKADKIKVKLPTS
;
A
#
# COMPACT_ATOMS: atom_id res chain seq x y z
N MET A 1 39.74 -24.78 -9.44
CA MET A 1 39.23 -24.26 -8.15
C MET A 1 39.10 -22.75 -8.28
N MET A 2 37.88 -22.21 -8.29
CA MET A 2 37.56 -20.79 -8.07
C MET A 2 36.07 -20.68 -7.74
N TYR A 3 35.73 -20.62 -6.45
CA TYR A 3 34.36 -20.45 -5.94
C TYR A 3 34.22 -19.31 -4.91
N GLY A 4 35.24 -18.45 -4.73
CA GLY A 4 35.25 -17.43 -3.68
C GLY A 4 34.67 -16.06 -4.07
N ALA A 5 34.74 -15.65 -5.34
CA ALA A 5 34.46 -14.26 -5.73
C ALA A 5 32.95 -13.91 -5.87
N ASN A 6 32.06 -14.90 -6.01
CA ASN A 6 30.64 -14.66 -6.33
C ASN A 6 29.81 -14.24 -5.10
N LEU A 7 30.07 -14.83 -3.93
CA LEU A 7 29.34 -14.53 -2.69
C LEU A 7 29.70 -13.16 -2.12
N GLU A 8 30.98 -12.79 -2.17
CA GLU A 8 31.50 -11.56 -1.57
C GLU A 8 30.97 -10.30 -2.30
N ASP A 9 30.89 -10.33 -3.64
CA ASP A 9 30.39 -9.20 -4.44
C ASP A 9 28.88 -9.00 -4.28
N MET A 10 28.10 -10.08 -4.17
CA MET A 10 26.66 -9.99 -3.93
C MET A 10 26.32 -9.55 -2.50
N GLU A 11 27.08 -10.01 -1.51
CA GLU A 11 26.93 -9.53 -0.13
C GLU A 11 27.31 -8.05 -0.03
N ARG A 12 28.38 -7.62 -0.72
CA ARG A 12 28.74 -6.20 -0.85
C ARG A 12 27.62 -5.40 -1.50
N LEU A 13 26.95 -5.91 -2.54
CA LEU A 13 25.81 -5.24 -3.16
C LEU A 13 24.61 -5.13 -2.20
N ALA A 14 24.26 -6.22 -1.50
CA ALA A 14 23.19 -6.19 -0.51
C ALA A 14 23.47 -5.15 0.59
N GLN A 15 24.73 -5.05 1.02
CA GLN A 15 25.19 -4.03 1.95
C GLN A 15 25.07 -2.61 1.38
N VAL A 16 25.47 -2.38 0.12
CA VAL A 16 25.34 -1.07 -0.53
C VAL A 16 23.87 -0.65 -0.65
N VAL A 17 22.99 -1.57 -1.05
CA VAL A 17 21.54 -1.30 -1.14
C VAL A 17 20.95 -0.99 0.24
N GLN A 18 21.34 -1.76 1.26
CA GLN A 18 20.90 -1.52 2.64
C GLN A 18 21.42 -0.18 3.18
N GLN A 19 22.69 0.17 2.91
CA GLN A 19 23.28 1.45 3.29
C GLN A 19 22.60 2.62 2.57
N ALA A 20 22.26 2.45 1.29
CA ALA A 20 21.50 3.45 0.54
C ALA A 20 20.09 3.65 1.12
N ALA A 21 19.42 2.56 1.53
CA ALA A 21 18.11 2.63 2.21
C ALA A 21 18.22 3.38 3.54
N GLN A 22 19.22 3.05 4.36
CA GLN A 22 19.47 3.70 5.65
C GLN A 22 19.81 5.18 5.48
N ARG A 23 20.63 5.52 4.48
CA ARG A 23 20.98 6.91 4.18
C ARG A 23 19.76 7.70 3.72
N LEU A 24 18.97 7.14 2.81
CA LEU A 24 17.73 7.78 2.35
C LEU A 24 16.74 7.97 3.51
N ASP A 25 16.65 7.02 4.43
CA ASP A 25 15.79 7.12 5.61
C ASP A 25 16.27 8.21 6.59
N GLY A 26 17.60 8.31 6.79
CA GLY A 26 18.22 9.38 7.55
C GLY A 26 17.98 10.76 6.94
N GLU A 27 18.26 10.92 5.63
CA GLU A 27 18.03 12.17 4.89
C GLU A 27 16.53 12.55 4.88
N LYS A 28 15.63 11.58 4.75
CA LYS A 28 14.17 11.78 4.91
C LYS A 28 13.84 12.36 6.30
N GLY A 29 14.43 11.78 7.35
CA GLY A 29 14.24 12.23 8.73
C GLY A 29 14.75 13.66 8.96
N GLU A 30 15.94 13.98 8.47
CA GLU A 30 16.55 15.31 8.55
C GLU A 30 15.74 16.36 7.80
N ILE A 31 15.36 16.09 6.54
CA ILE A 31 14.55 17.01 5.74
C ILE A 31 13.19 17.22 6.40
N ASN A 32 12.57 16.16 6.92
CA ASN A 32 11.31 16.28 7.64
C ASN A 32 11.43 17.15 8.90
N ALA A 33 12.52 17.00 9.67
CA ALA A 33 12.77 17.84 10.84
C ALA A 33 12.99 19.31 10.44
N LEU A 34 13.76 19.57 9.37
CA LEU A 34 13.98 20.92 8.85
C LEU A 34 12.67 21.57 8.39
N ILE A 35 11.83 20.84 7.65
CA ILE A 35 10.53 21.33 7.17
C ILE A 35 9.58 21.61 8.34
N ARG A 36 9.55 20.74 9.36
CA ARG A 36 8.70 20.94 10.55
C ARG A 36 9.13 22.11 11.42
N ASN A 37 10.42 22.42 11.44
CA ASN A 37 11.00 23.50 12.24
C ASN A 37 11.12 24.82 11.46
N ALA A 38 10.77 24.84 10.17
CA ALA A 38 10.78 26.05 9.37
C ALA A 38 9.75 27.06 9.92
N SER A 39 10.15 28.33 10.06
CA SER A 39 9.26 29.41 10.54
C SER A 39 8.29 29.92 9.47
N TRP A 40 8.20 29.25 8.32
CA TRP A 40 7.36 29.65 7.20
C TRP A 40 5.89 29.28 7.47
N GLN A 41 4.99 30.26 7.33
CA GLN A 41 3.57 30.13 7.64
C GLN A 41 2.71 30.76 6.53
N GLY A 42 1.46 30.31 6.42
CA GLY A 42 0.48 30.78 5.45
C GLY A 42 -0.06 29.66 4.56
N ARG A 43 -1.02 29.98 3.69
CA ARG A 43 -1.74 28.99 2.86
C ARG A 43 -0.82 28.08 2.05
N ASP A 44 0.24 28.65 1.47
CA ASP A 44 1.19 27.90 0.66
C ASP A 44 2.05 26.98 1.54
N ALA A 45 2.38 27.41 2.75
CA ALA A 45 3.07 26.58 3.74
C ALA A 45 2.20 25.40 4.17
N ASP A 46 0.92 25.63 4.42
CA ASP A 46 -0.04 24.58 4.76
C ASP A 46 -0.21 23.58 3.60
N GLN A 47 -0.29 24.08 2.37
CA GLN A 47 -0.40 23.23 1.17
C GLN A 47 0.88 22.41 0.93
N PHE A 48 2.05 23.03 1.11
CA PHE A 48 3.33 22.33 1.01
C PHE A 48 3.49 21.29 2.11
N LEU A 49 3.19 21.62 3.37
CA LEU A 49 3.26 20.68 4.49
C LEU A 49 2.29 19.50 4.29
N PHE A 50 1.11 19.76 3.74
CA PHE A 50 0.18 18.72 3.32
C PHE A 50 0.79 17.83 2.24
N LEU A 51 1.31 18.39 1.14
CA LEU A 51 1.94 17.63 0.06
C LEU A 51 3.19 16.86 0.51
N TRP A 52 4.01 17.48 1.35
CA TRP A 52 5.21 16.88 1.94
C TRP A 52 4.85 15.65 2.76
N SER A 53 3.90 15.80 3.69
CA SER A 53 3.50 14.72 4.59
C SER A 53 2.64 13.64 3.93
N SER A 54 1.85 13.98 2.90
CA SER A 54 0.99 13.02 2.20
C SER A 54 1.75 12.29 1.09
N VAL A 55 2.43 13.05 0.22
CA VAL A 55 3.02 12.53 -1.02
C VAL A 55 4.48 12.18 -0.80
N LEU A 56 5.33 13.17 -0.56
CA LEU A 56 6.78 13.03 -0.70
C LEU A 56 7.37 12.09 0.36
N LEU A 57 6.91 12.23 1.61
CA LEU A 57 7.37 11.39 2.70
C LEU A 57 6.87 9.94 2.55
N GLY A 58 5.67 9.75 2.01
CA GLY A 58 5.13 8.44 1.64
C GLY A 58 5.95 7.77 0.53
N GLN A 59 6.29 8.52 -0.53
CA GLN A 59 7.11 8.03 -1.64
C GLN A 59 8.54 7.69 -1.18
N MET A 60 9.17 8.53 -0.36
CA MET A 60 10.50 8.25 0.21
C MET A 60 10.48 7.01 1.10
N THR A 61 9.45 6.86 1.93
CA THR A 61 9.26 5.68 2.79
C THR A 61 9.07 4.41 1.95
N ALA A 62 8.28 4.50 0.88
CA ALA A 62 8.11 3.41 -0.09
C ALA A 62 9.43 3.00 -0.76
N VAL A 63 10.29 3.96 -1.12
CA VAL A 63 11.63 3.68 -1.67
C VAL A 63 12.50 2.97 -0.62
N VAL A 64 12.53 3.46 0.61
CA VAL A 64 13.29 2.83 1.71
C VAL A 64 12.83 1.39 1.95
N TYR A 65 11.52 1.13 2.04
CA TYR A 65 10.98 -0.22 2.18
C TYR A 65 11.36 -1.13 1.02
N ALA A 66 11.26 -0.64 -0.22
CA ALA A 66 11.61 -1.41 -1.41
C ALA A 66 13.11 -1.76 -1.47
N LEU A 67 13.99 -0.84 -1.09
CA LEU A 67 15.44 -1.09 -1.02
C LEU A 67 15.77 -2.12 0.06
N ASN A 68 15.13 -2.07 1.22
CA ASN A 68 15.29 -3.08 2.26
C ASN A 68 14.80 -4.46 1.81
N GLU A 69 13.65 -4.53 1.14
CA GLU A 69 13.12 -5.77 0.55
C GLU A 69 14.08 -6.34 -0.52
N LEU A 70 14.70 -5.46 -1.31
CA LEU A 70 15.70 -5.84 -2.30
C LEU A 70 16.94 -6.46 -1.66
N ALA A 71 17.48 -5.82 -0.61
CA ALA A 71 18.63 -6.36 0.12
C ALA A 71 18.33 -7.74 0.72
N MET A 72 17.11 -7.94 1.25
CA MET A 72 16.67 -9.25 1.74
C MET A 72 16.57 -10.31 0.63
N LYS A 73 16.05 -9.95 -0.54
CA LYS A 73 15.95 -10.88 -1.69
C LYS A 73 17.33 -11.27 -2.23
N ILE A 74 18.27 -10.33 -2.32
CA ILE A 74 19.66 -10.62 -2.71
C ILE A 74 20.28 -11.63 -1.73
N ARG A 75 20.15 -11.40 -0.42
CA ARG A 75 20.63 -12.34 0.62
C ARG A 75 19.94 -13.71 0.56
N LYS A 76 18.63 -13.74 0.28
CA LYS A 76 17.90 -14.99 0.15
C LYS A 76 18.41 -15.82 -1.03
N HIS A 77 18.59 -15.20 -2.19
CA HIS A 77 19.16 -15.89 -3.36
C HIS A 77 20.61 -16.32 -3.13
N LEU A 78 21.40 -15.60 -2.32
CA LEU A 78 22.74 -16.02 -1.91
C LEU A 78 22.69 -17.34 -1.13
N ASN A 79 21.82 -17.42 -0.12
CA ASN A 79 21.64 -18.65 0.66
C ASN A 79 21.15 -19.82 -0.21
N GLU A 80 20.22 -19.56 -1.13
CA GLU A 80 19.70 -20.57 -2.06
C GLU A 80 20.75 -21.02 -3.10
N GLN A 81 21.70 -20.17 -3.51
CA GLN A 81 22.80 -20.55 -4.41
C GLN A 81 23.92 -21.32 -3.71
N ASP A 82 24.20 -21.03 -2.44
CA ASP A 82 25.15 -21.81 -1.64
C ASP A 82 24.65 -23.28 -1.51
N ASP A 83 23.34 -23.46 -1.33
CA ASP A 83 22.69 -24.76 -1.25
C ASP A 83 22.53 -25.48 -2.63
N ALA A 84 22.44 -24.73 -3.74
CA ALA A 84 22.08 -25.28 -5.07
C ALA A 84 23.26 -25.51 -6.03
N SER A 85 24.46 -25.79 -5.54
CA SER A 85 25.66 -26.06 -6.36
C SER A 85 25.58 -27.37 -7.17
N SER A 86 24.65 -27.49 -8.14
CA SER A 86 24.74 -28.30 -9.35
C SER A 86 23.61 -27.94 -10.34
N HIS A 87 23.89 -27.11 -11.36
CA HIS A 87 23.50 -27.28 -12.78
C HIS A 87 23.66 -25.96 -13.57
N GLU A 88 24.30 -26.09 -14.74
CA GLU A 88 24.51 -25.12 -15.83
C GLU A 88 24.79 -23.64 -15.49
N ALA A 89 26.07 -23.29 -15.51
CA ALA A 89 26.55 -21.93 -15.33
C ALA A 89 26.37 -21.04 -16.59
N PRO A 90 26.00 -19.74 -16.43
CA PRO A 90 26.01 -18.75 -17.51
C PRO A 90 27.41 -18.58 -18.14
N LYS A 91 27.46 -18.25 -19.45
CA LYS A 91 28.68 -18.27 -20.28
C LYS A 91 29.83 -17.35 -19.83
N THR A 92 29.60 -16.36 -18.95
CA THR A 92 30.62 -15.80 -18.05
C THR A 92 29.96 -15.31 -16.75
N TRP A 93 30.69 -15.29 -15.64
CA TRP A 93 30.18 -14.84 -14.34
C TRP A 93 29.86 -13.33 -14.28
N LEU A 94 30.54 -12.51 -15.11
CA LEU A 94 30.25 -11.08 -15.24
C LEU A 94 28.88 -10.83 -15.90
N ASP A 95 28.49 -11.65 -16.87
CA ASP A 95 27.15 -11.58 -17.49
C ASP A 95 26.06 -12.05 -16.51
N ALA A 96 26.36 -13.06 -15.69
CA ALA A 96 25.46 -13.54 -14.63
C ALA A 96 25.21 -12.46 -13.56
N LEU A 97 26.28 -11.80 -13.11
CA LEU A 97 26.23 -10.68 -12.16
C LEU A 97 25.47 -9.49 -12.76
N GLY A 98 25.82 -9.09 -13.99
CA GLY A 98 25.14 -7.99 -14.68
C GLY A 98 23.66 -8.24 -14.89
N TYR A 99 23.27 -9.46 -15.27
CA TYR A 99 21.87 -9.85 -15.41
C TYR A 99 21.13 -9.85 -14.07
N GLY A 100 21.76 -10.38 -13.01
CA GLY A 100 21.22 -10.41 -11.65
C GLY A 100 20.96 -9.01 -11.09
N ILE A 101 21.93 -8.11 -11.23
CA ILE A 101 21.81 -6.70 -10.81
C ILE A 101 20.71 -6.00 -11.60
N ALA A 102 20.71 -6.13 -12.93
CA ALA A 102 19.71 -5.47 -13.76
C ALA A 102 18.29 -5.97 -13.45
N ARG A 103 18.13 -7.25 -13.13
CA ARG A 103 16.85 -7.83 -12.68
C ARG A 103 16.45 -7.29 -11.32
N ALA A 104 17.36 -7.29 -10.35
CA ALA A 104 17.16 -6.74 -9.02
C ALA A 104 16.72 -5.26 -9.07
N MET A 105 17.37 -4.45 -9.91
CA MET A 105 17.01 -3.05 -10.11
C MET A 105 15.62 -2.89 -10.74
N ARG A 106 15.28 -3.67 -11.77
CA ARG A 106 13.93 -3.65 -12.38
C ARG A 106 12.85 -4.07 -11.39
N ASP A 107 13.12 -5.09 -10.58
CA ASP A 107 12.18 -5.56 -9.56
C ASP A 107 12.00 -4.49 -8.47
N ALA A 108 13.08 -3.82 -8.06
CA ALA A 108 13.03 -2.70 -7.12
C ALA A 108 12.26 -1.51 -7.68
N GLU A 109 12.53 -1.10 -8.92
CA GLU A 109 11.79 -0.04 -9.62
C GLU A 109 10.29 -0.38 -9.66
N LYS A 110 9.94 -1.62 -10.01
CA LYS A 110 8.56 -2.10 -10.03
C LYS A 110 7.91 -2.01 -8.65
N THR A 111 8.61 -2.41 -7.59
CA THR A 111 8.12 -2.31 -6.21
C THR A 111 7.90 -0.84 -5.80
N VAL A 112 8.91 0.01 -6.00
CA VAL A 112 8.85 1.46 -5.70
C VAL A 112 7.68 2.10 -6.42
N ARG A 113 7.61 1.92 -7.75
CA ARG A 113 6.51 2.44 -8.57
C ARG A 113 5.16 1.93 -8.07
N GLY A 114 5.11 0.66 -7.68
CA GLY A 114 3.89 0.05 -7.15
C GLY A 114 3.39 0.74 -5.88
N GLU A 115 4.28 0.99 -4.93
CA GLU A 115 3.94 1.70 -3.69
C GLU A 115 3.56 3.17 -3.95
N ILE A 116 4.32 3.88 -4.78
CA ILE A 116 4.00 5.27 -5.17
C ILE A 116 2.59 5.35 -5.75
N MET A 117 2.22 4.42 -6.64
CA MET A 117 0.89 4.38 -7.24
C MET A 117 -0.21 4.18 -6.18
N ARG A 118 -0.01 3.32 -5.17
CA ARG A 118 -1.00 3.10 -4.11
C ARG A 118 -1.16 4.31 -3.19
N HIS A 119 -0.06 4.95 -2.81
CA HIS A 119 -0.11 6.21 -2.06
C HIS A 119 -0.86 7.30 -2.84
N SER A 120 -0.50 7.50 -4.11
CA SER A 120 -1.19 8.44 -5.00
C SER A 120 -2.68 8.11 -5.16
N ALA A 121 -3.03 6.82 -5.18
CA ALA A 121 -4.40 6.35 -5.34
C ALA A 121 -5.25 6.68 -4.10
N VAL A 122 -4.75 6.40 -2.90
CA VAL A 122 -5.41 6.78 -1.63
C VAL A 122 -5.62 8.28 -1.56
N GLU A 123 -4.60 9.07 -1.85
CA GLU A 123 -4.74 10.52 -1.80
C GLU A 123 -5.73 11.07 -2.83
N SER A 124 -5.64 10.60 -4.07
CA SER A 124 -6.56 11.02 -5.12
C SER A 124 -8.00 10.68 -4.73
N PHE A 125 -8.21 9.51 -4.13
CA PHE A 125 -9.50 9.11 -3.61
C PHE A 125 -9.96 9.99 -2.47
N LEU A 126 -9.12 10.26 -1.45
CA LEU A 126 -9.48 11.14 -0.33
C LEU A 126 -9.73 12.59 -0.77
N ARG A 127 -9.11 13.05 -1.87
CA ARG A 127 -9.44 14.36 -2.47
C ARG A 127 -10.81 14.36 -3.13
N ALA A 128 -11.17 13.28 -3.83
CA ALA A 128 -12.47 13.14 -4.49
C ALA A 128 -13.62 12.84 -3.49
N TYR A 129 -13.31 12.10 -2.42
CA TYR A 129 -14.23 11.60 -1.40
C TYR A 129 -13.69 11.96 0.00
N PRO A 130 -13.70 13.25 0.36
CA PRO A 130 -13.11 13.71 1.61
C PRO A 130 -13.89 13.23 2.83
N PRO A 131 -13.21 12.96 3.96
CA PRO A 131 -13.87 12.70 5.24
C PRO A 131 -14.90 13.77 5.59
N GLY A 132 -15.99 13.37 6.25
CA GLY A 132 -17.10 14.27 6.60
C GLY A 132 -18.12 14.52 5.49
N LYS A 133 -17.98 13.89 4.31
CA LYS A 133 -19.01 13.87 3.26
C LYS A 133 -19.44 12.43 2.94
N PRO A 134 -20.71 12.05 3.18
CA PRO A 134 -21.16 10.68 2.92
C PRO A 134 -20.94 10.25 1.47
N VAL A 135 -20.44 9.02 1.28
CA VAL A 135 -20.26 8.43 -0.05
C VAL A 135 -21.37 7.41 -0.30
N GLU A 136 -22.19 7.66 -1.31
CA GLU A 136 -23.14 6.69 -1.87
C GLU A 136 -22.67 6.34 -3.27
N TYR A 137 -22.24 5.09 -3.47
CA TYR A 137 -21.56 4.69 -4.72
C TYR A 137 -22.35 3.66 -5.53
N ASN A 138 -22.86 2.61 -4.89
CA ASN A 138 -23.63 1.57 -5.57
C ASN A 138 -25.13 1.91 -5.65
N GLY A 139 -25.62 2.83 -4.81
CA GLY A 139 -27.00 3.35 -4.88
C GLY A 139 -28.07 2.26 -4.99
N ASP A 140 -27.87 1.09 -4.35
CA ASP A 140 -28.76 -0.06 -4.51
C ASP A 140 -30.15 0.28 -3.94
N ALA A 141 -31.03 0.74 -4.84
CA ALA A 141 -32.39 1.14 -4.52
C ALA A 141 -33.26 0.00 -3.98
N ARG A 142 -32.78 -1.26 -4.00
CA ARG A 142 -33.47 -2.43 -3.44
C ARG A 142 -33.49 -2.42 -1.92
N TYR A 143 -32.59 -1.67 -1.28
CA TYR A 143 -32.56 -1.50 0.16
C TYR A 143 -32.91 -0.05 0.52
N GLY A 144 -33.89 0.15 1.40
CA GLY A 144 -34.38 1.48 1.78
C GLY A 144 -33.30 2.38 2.41
N ARG A 145 -33.66 3.60 2.83
CA ARG A 145 -32.74 4.65 3.34
C ARG A 145 -31.73 4.20 4.42
N GLY A 146 -31.91 3.05 5.08
CA GLY A 146 -31.03 2.49 6.10
C GLY A 146 -29.82 1.70 5.59
N TYR A 147 -29.65 1.50 4.29
CA TYR A 147 -28.53 0.76 3.68
C TYR A 147 -27.60 1.61 2.81
N LYS A 148 -27.78 2.92 2.82
CA LYS A 148 -26.85 3.86 2.20
C LYS A 148 -25.61 3.97 3.07
N TYR A 149 -24.51 4.47 2.50
CA TYR A 149 -23.38 4.98 3.26
C TYR A 149 -22.60 3.90 4.02
N GLN A 150 -22.53 2.68 3.49
CA GLN A 150 -21.91 1.54 4.18
C GLN A 150 -20.41 1.46 3.93
N CYS A 151 -19.70 0.74 4.81
CA CYS A 151 -18.27 0.47 4.64
C CYS A 151 -17.95 -0.21 3.30
N VAL A 152 -18.84 -1.10 2.83
CA VAL A 152 -18.73 -1.75 1.52
C VAL A 152 -18.89 -0.74 0.36
N ASP A 153 -19.84 0.20 0.45
CA ASP A 153 -19.99 1.25 -0.56
C ASP A 153 -18.73 2.10 -0.68
N TYR A 154 -18.12 2.46 0.45
CA TYR A 154 -16.91 3.27 0.49
C TYR A 154 -15.72 2.55 -0.18
N VAL A 155 -15.55 1.26 0.09
CA VAL A 155 -14.49 0.44 -0.52
C VAL A 155 -14.75 0.19 -2.01
N GLN A 156 -16.01 0.04 -2.41
CA GLN A 156 -16.38 -0.04 -3.83
C GLN A 156 -16.11 1.28 -4.55
N ALA A 157 -16.39 2.42 -3.91
CA ALA A 157 -16.04 3.74 -4.43
C ALA A 157 -14.53 3.89 -4.61
N TYR A 158 -13.74 3.46 -3.60
CA TYR A 158 -12.29 3.44 -3.68
C TYR A 158 -11.82 2.58 -4.85
N THR A 159 -12.32 1.35 -4.95
CA THR A 159 -11.97 0.40 -6.02
C THR A 159 -12.30 0.97 -7.40
N GLY A 160 -13.49 1.55 -7.56
CA GLY A 160 -13.92 2.20 -8.79
C GLY A 160 -13.05 3.39 -9.16
N HIS A 161 -12.74 4.24 -8.19
CA HIS A 161 -11.87 5.39 -8.37
C HIS A 161 -10.47 5.00 -8.82
N ILE A 162 -9.83 4.04 -8.15
CA ILE A 162 -8.42 3.71 -8.42
C ILE A 162 -8.22 2.96 -9.72
N TYR A 163 -9.21 2.18 -10.15
CA TYR A 163 -9.15 1.40 -11.40
C TYR A 163 -9.90 2.03 -12.56
N GLY A 164 -10.62 3.14 -12.33
CA GLY A 164 -11.47 3.77 -13.34
C GLY A 164 -12.66 2.89 -13.74
N LEU A 165 -13.20 2.12 -12.79
CA LEU A 165 -14.33 1.22 -13.02
C LEU A 165 -15.65 1.92 -12.76
N ASN A 166 -16.70 1.52 -13.47
CA ASN A 166 -18.06 1.90 -13.10
C ASN A 166 -18.53 1.14 -11.84
N PRO A 167 -19.64 1.55 -11.19
CA PRO A 167 -20.06 0.92 -9.93
C PRO A 167 -20.29 -0.59 -10.01
N LYS A 168 -20.86 -1.08 -11.12
CA LYS A 168 -21.11 -2.52 -11.31
C LYS A 168 -19.81 -3.31 -11.42
N GLU A 169 -18.82 -2.77 -12.13
CA GLU A 169 -17.49 -3.36 -12.26
C GLU A 169 -16.72 -3.33 -10.94
N ALA A 170 -16.82 -2.24 -10.17
CA ALA A 170 -16.19 -2.14 -8.85
C ALA A 170 -16.77 -3.17 -7.86
N VAL A 171 -18.09 -3.36 -7.86
CA VAL A 171 -18.76 -4.42 -7.07
C VAL A 171 -18.26 -5.81 -7.49
N ALA A 172 -18.11 -6.05 -8.79
CA ALA A 172 -17.57 -7.32 -9.28
C ALA A 172 -16.10 -7.52 -8.85
N ALA A 173 -15.29 -6.47 -8.87
CA ALA A 173 -13.88 -6.53 -8.48
C ALA A 173 -13.69 -6.79 -6.97
N THR A 174 -14.49 -6.14 -6.10
CA THR A 174 -14.42 -6.38 -4.65
C THR A 174 -15.10 -7.69 -4.23
N GLY A 175 -15.98 -8.22 -5.07
CA GLY A 175 -16.91 -9.29 -4.73
C GLY A 175 -18.21 -8.72 -4.17
N ALA A 176 -19.34 -9.33 -4.56
CA ALA A 176 -20.65 -8.98 -4.03
C ALA A 176 -20.89 -9.64 -2.66
N GLY A 177 -21.66 -8.97 -1.80
CA GLY A 177 -22.00 -9.44 -0.45
C GLY A 177 -21.73 -8.39 0.61
N ASP A 178 -21.68 -8.84 1.86
CA ASP A 178 -21.26 -8.02 3.00
C ASP A 178 -19.74 -8.06 3.22
N ALA A 179 -19.26 -7.17 4.11
CA ALA A 179 -17.86 -6.96 4.38
C ALA A 179 -17.11 -8.21 4.86
N SER A 180 -17.78 -9.15 5.56
CA SER A 180 -17.16 -10.39 6.04
C SER A 180 -16.75 -11.34 4.92
N THR A 181 -17.35 -11.18 3.73
CA THR A 181 -17.11 -12.02 2.56
C THR A 181 -16.14 -11.41 1.54
N LEU A 182 -15.83 -10.11 1.64
CA LEU A 182 -14.99 -9.40 0.67
C LEU A 182 -13.60 -10.05 0.53
N PHE A 183 -12.96 -10.43 1.64
CA PHE A 183 -11.62 -11.04 1.59
C PHE A 183 -11.59 -12.33 0.77
N SER A 184 -12.60 -13.19 0.92
CA SER A 184 -12.68 -14.46 0.19
C SER A 184 -13.13 -14.29 -1.25
N ARG A 185 -13.96 -13.27 -1.56
CA ARG A 185 -14.60 -13.09 -2.86
C ARG A 185 -13.90 -12.11 -3.81
N ALA A 186 -13.04 -11.23 -3.30
CA ALA A 186 -12.36 -10.24 -4.13
C ALA A 186 -11.60 -10.90 -5.29
N ASP A 187 -11.74 -10.28 -6.47
CA ASP A 187 -11.20 -10.80 -7.72
C ASP A 187 -9.65 -10.72 -7.71
N PRO A 188 -8.94 -11.85 -7.85
CA PRO A 188 -7.48 -11.89 -7.88
C PRO A 188 -6.89 -11.16 -9.10
N ALA A 189 -7.71 -10.80 -10.09
CA ALA A 189 -7.31 -9.92 -11.17
C ALA A 189 -7.06 -8.49 -10.68
N TYR A 190 -7.67 -8.05 -9.59
CA TYR A 190 -7.54 -6.68 -9.06
C TYR A 190 -6.81 -6.63 -7.72
N PHE A 191 -6.84 -7.70 -6.93
CA PHE A 191 -6.27 -7.67 -5.59
C PHE A 191 -5.35 -8.87 -5.33
N ASP A 192 -4.23 -8.62 -4.68
CA ASP A 192 -3.48 -9.67 -4.00
C ASP A 192 -4.04 -9.84 -2.59
N LYS A 193 -4.29 -11.08 -2.16
CA LYS A 193 -4.76 -11.39 -0.80
C LYS A 193 -3.56 -11.57 0.10
N ILE A 194 -3.41 -10.67 1.05
CA ILE A 194 -2.27 -10.58 1.95
C ILE A 194 -2.66 -11.13 3.32
N SER A 195 -1.83 -12.01 3.87
CA SER A 195 -2.04 -12.61 5.17
C SER A 195 -1.68 -11.66 6.31
N LEU A 196 -2.07 -11.98 7.54
CA LEU A 196 -1.69 -11.20 8.73
C LEU A 196 -0.20 -11.28 9.09
N ASN A 197 0.53 -12.26 8.52
CA ASN A 197 1.96 -12.39 8.72
C ASN A 197 2.76 -11.41 7.86
N ASP A 198 2.12 -10.83 6.84
CA ASP A 198 2.72 -9.87 5.96
C ASP A 198 2.37 -8.44 6.42
N PRO A 199 3.30 -7.48 6.26
CA PRO A 199 3.04 -6.11 6.67
C PRO A 199 1.92 -5.48 5.85
N VAL A 200 1.00 -4.81 6.55
CA VAL A 200 -0.01 -3.93 5.95
C VAL A 200 0.67 -2.75 5.24
N LYS A 201 0.09 -2.31 4.12
CA LYS A 201 0.58 -1.17 3.34
C LYS A 201 -0.51 -0.15 3.09
N VAL A 202 -0.10 1.09 2.80
CA VAL A 202 -1.03 2.14 2.38
C VAL A 202 -1.76 1.71 1.11
N GLY A 203 -3.06 1.94 1.09
CA GLY A 203 -3.96 1.58 0.00
C GLY A 203 -4.49 0.15 0.05
N ASP A 204 -4.01 -0.68 0.98
CA ASP A 204 -4.65 -1.95 1.28
C ASP A 204 -6.08 -1.72 1.79
N ILE A 205 -6.99 -2.63 1.46
CA ILE A 205 -8.30 -2.71 2.09
C ILE A 205 -8.18 -3.74 3.22
N VAL A 206 -8.37 -3.31 4.47
CA VAL A 206 -8.42 -4.23 5.61
C VAL A 206 -9.81 -4.87 5.65
N CYS A 207 -9.86 -6.21 5.73
CA CYS A 207 -11.10 -6.96 5.79
C CYS A 207 -11.29 -7.59 7.16
N LEU A 208 -12.42 -7.31 7.80
CA LEU A 208 -12.76 -7.78 9.13
C LEU A 208 -13.95 -8.74 9.05
N GLY A 209 -13.78 -9.92 9.63
CA GLY A 209 -14.81 -10.98 9.65
C GLY A 209 -15.68 -11.00 10.90
N GLY A 210 -15.44 -10.10 11.86
CA GLY A 210 -16.19 -10.05 13.13
C GLY A 210 -17.58 -9.41 13.00
N GLY A 211 -18.52 -9.81 13.85
CA GLY A 211 -19.90 -9.31 13.84
C GLY A 211 -20.79 -9.99 12.79
N ALA A 212 -22.02 -9.50 12.62
CA ALA A 212 -23.00 -10.12 11.71
C ALA A 212 -22.69 -9.93 10.22
N TYR A 213 -21.98 -8.84 9.86
CA TYR A 213 -21.73 -8.45 8.47
C TYR A 213 -20.26 -8.15 8.16
N GLY A 214 -19.36 -8.27 9.15
CA GLY A 214 -17.97 -7.84 9.01
C GLY A 214 -17.80 -6.32 8.95
N HIS A 215 -16.59 -5.89 8.61
CA HIS A 215 -16.27 -4.49 8.32
C HIS A 215 -15.12 -4.40 7.33
N VAL A 216 -15.05 -3.31 6.57
CA VAL A 216 -13.92 -3.04 5.66
C VAL A 216 -13.51 -1.58 5.74
N ALA A 217 -12.21 -1.33 5.57
CA ALA A 217 -11.67 0.03 5.58
C ALA A 217 -10.45 0.13 4.66
N VAL A 218 -10.17 1.32 4.15
CA VAL A 218 -8.97 1.58 3.33
C VAL A 218 -7.84 2.08 4.22
N VAL A 219 -6.67 1.45 4.17
CA VAL A 219 -5.49 1.90 4.92
C VAL A 219 -4.96 3.20 4.34
N THR A 220 -5.00 4.27 5.12
CA THR A 220 -4.58 5.60 4.67
C THR A 220 -3.18 5.97 5.10
N LYS A 221 -2.66 5.34 6.16
CA LYS A 221 -1.32 5.57 6.68
C LYS A 221 -0.83 4.35 7.44
N VAL A 222 0.44 4.00 7.28
CA VAL A 222 1.17 3.07 8.16
C VAL A 222 2.29 3.86 8.84
N ASN A 223 2.42 3.74 10.16
CA ASN A 223 3.46 4.38 10.95
C ASN A 223 4.66 3.42 11.14
N ASP A 224 5.80 3.96 11.57
CA ASP A 224 7.04 3.19 11.73
C ASP A 224 6.94 2.08 12.79
N ASP A 225 6.03 2.22 13.76
CA ASP A 225 5.73 1.21 14.78
C ASP A 225 4.78 0.09 14.28
N GLY A 226 4.42 0.11 13.00
CA GLY A 226 3.48 -0.84 12.39
C GLY A 226 2.00 -0.53 12.68
N SER A 227 1.69 0.47 13.50
CA SER A 227 0.32 0.95 13.68
C SER A 227 -0.17 1.67 12.42
N TYR A 228 -1.46 1.61 12.13
CA TYR A 228 -2.01 2.20 10.90
C TYR A 228 -3.33 2.92 11.12
N LEU A 229 -3.62 3.86 10.23
CA LEU A 229 -4.89 4.57 10.13
C LEU A 229 -5.68 4.02 8.95
N VAL A 230 -6.99 4.01 9.12
CA VAL A 230 -7.92 3.59 8.08
C VAL A 230 -8.96 4.67 7.83
N ALA A 231 -9.48 4.72 6.61
CA ALA A 231 -10.68 5.45 6.25
C ALA A 231 -11.81 4.45 5.99
N ASP A 232 -12.92 4.63 6.70
CA ASP A 232 -14.14 3.87 6.50
C ASP A 232 -15.37 4.73 6.74
N GLN A 233 -16.53 4.12 6.52
CA GLN A 233 -17.83 4.72 6.67
C GLN A 233 -18.75 3.75 7.43
N ASP A 234 -19.64 4.29 8.26
CA ASP A 234 -20.61 3.50 9.03
C ASP A 234 -22.03 4.00 8.79
N GLY A 235 -22.74 3.35 7.87
CA GLY A 235 -24.09 3.75 7.49
C GLY A 235 -25.15 3.46 8.55
N LEU A 236 -24.82 2.70 9.62
CA LEU A 236 -25.72 2.46 10.75
C LEU A 236 -25.70 3.61 11.76
N ALA A 237 -24.79 4.57 11.62
CA ALA A 237 -24.74 5.73 12.48
C ALA A 237 -26.02 6.58 12.40
N ALA A 238 -26.40 7.16 13.54
CA ALA A 238 -27.65 7.92 13.67
C ALA A 238 -27.61 9.31 13.00
N THR A 239 -26.42 9.83 12.71
CA THR A 239 -26.21 11.18 12.13
C THR A 239 -25.44 11.10 10.82
N ASP A 240 -25.65 12.06 9.92
CA ASP A 240 -24.89 12.12 8.66
C ASP A 240 -23.40 12.32 8.90
N ALA A 241 -23.02 13.02 9.97
CA ALA A 241 -21.62 13.11 10.40
C ALA A 241 -21.06 11.74 10.83
N GLY A 242 -21.85 10.93 11.54
CA GLY A 242 -21.47 9.56 11.90
C GLY A 242 -21.45 8.61 10.70
N ARG A 243 -22.29 8.86 9.70
CA ARG A 243 -22.33 8.13 8.42
C ARG A 243 -21.31 8.61 7.41
N SER A 244 -20.55 9.65 7.71
CA SER A 244 -19.53 10.16 6.79
C SER A 244 -18.24 9.38 6.96
N PRO A 245 -17.42 9.30 5.91
CA PRO A 245 -16.11 8.68 6.03
C PRO A 245 -15.28 9.39 7.09
N LYS A 246 -14.54 8.60 7.87
CA LYS A 246 -13.68 9.08 8.96
C LYS A 246 -12.33 8.40 8.89
N ILE A 247 -11.28 9.14 9.24
CA ILE A 247 -9.94 8.58 9.40
C ILE A 247 -9.71 8.30 10.88
N HIS A 248 -9.43 7.05 11.23
CA HIS A 248 -9.18 6.66 12.61
C HIS A 248 -8.31 5.41 12.73
N ARG A 249 -7.95 5.06 13.97
CA ARG A 249 -7.36 3.76 14.30
C ARG A 249 -8.45 2.71 14.50
N LEU A 250 -8.20 1.50 14.04
CA LEU A 250 -9.03 0.36 14.43
C LEU A 250 -8.91 0.13 15.95
N SER A 251 -10.03 -0.19 16.58
CA SER A 251 -10.07 -0.65 17.97
C SER A 251 -9.34 -1.98 18.14
N GLU A 252 -8.91 -2.31 19.36
CA GLU A 252 -8.32 -3.62 19.65
C GLU A 252 -9.25 -4.78 19.28
N TRP A 253 -10.56 -4.62 19.48
CA TRP A 253 -11.53 -5.63 19.08
C TRP A 253 -11.52 -5.83 17.57
N GLN A 254 -11.53 -4.74 16.79
CA GLN A 254 -11.46 -4.81 15.32
C GLN A 254 -10.16 -5.46 14.84
N LEU A 255 -9.03 -5.10 15.45
CA LEU A 255 -7.72 -5.68 15.10
C LEU A 255 -7.69 -7.21 15.30
N ARG A 256 -8.36 -7.74 16.33
CA ARG A 256 -8.47 -9.20 16.56
C ARG A 256 -9.35 -9.93 15.54
N HIS A 257 -10.14 -9.21 14.75
CA HIS A 257 -11.07 -9.78 13.77
C HIS A 257 -10.67 -9.53 12.31
N VAL A 258 -9.45 -9.00 12.08
CA VAL A 258 -8.93 -8.86 10.73
C VAL A 258 -8.69 -10.24 10.13
N GLN A 259 -9.25 -10.49 8.95
CA GLN A 259 -9.06 -11.72 8.18
C GLN A 259 -7.78 -11.65 7.33
N GLY A 260 -7.45 -10.45 6.85
CA GLY A 260 -6.30 -10.16 6.00
C GLY A 260 -6.49 -8.83 5.29
N TYR A 261 -5.65 -8.58 4.29
CA TYR A 261 -5.67 -7.35 3.50
C TYR A 261 -5.84 -7.64 2.01
N LEU A 262 -6.67 -6.87 1.32
CA LEU A 262 -6.73 -6.86 -0.13
C LEU A 262 -5.82 -5.74 -0.64
N ARG A 263 -4.69 -6.12 -1.24
CA ARG A 263 -3.72 -5.17 -1.78
C ARG A 263 -4.02 -4.88 -3.24
N PRO A 264 -4.30 -3.62 -3.63
CA PRO A 264 -4.51 -3.27 -5.02
C PRO A 264 -3.31 -3.61 -5.91
N LYS A 265 -3.58 -4.19 -7.08
CA LYS A 265 -2.58 -4.45 -8.11
C LYS A 265 -2.15 -3.15 -8.76
N ALA A 266 -0.94 -2.71 -8.45
CA ALA A 266 -0.47 -1.38 -8.81
C ALA A 266 -0.33 -1.15 -10.32
N ASP A 267 -0.10 -2.22 -11.10
CA ASP A 267 -0.07 -2.18 -12.56
C ASP A 267 -1.44 -1.91 -13.20
N LYS A 268 -2.53 -2.11 -12.45
CA LYS A 268 -3.90 -1.81 -12.91
C LYS A 268 -4.40 -0.43 -12.50
N ILE A 269 -3.77 0.22 -11.52
CA ILE A 269 -4.20 1.54 -11.03
C ILE A 269 -4.13 2.57 -12.17
N LYS A 270 -5.22 3.34 -12.33
CA LYS A 270 -5.41 4.35 -13.39
C LYS A 270 -5.25 5.80 -12.90
N VAL A 271 -5.05 5.99 -11.59
CA VAL A 271 -4.81 7.31 -11.01
C VAL A 271 -3.53 7.91 -11.57
N LYS A 272 -3.59 9.17 -12.00
CA LYS A 272 -2.41 9.91 -12.44
C LYS A 272 -1.53 10.21 -11.23
N LEU A 273 -0.22 10.00 -11.38
CA LEU A 273 0.76 10.49 -10.41
C LEU A 273 0.59 12.02 -10.24
N PRO A 274 0.82 12.56 -9.03
CA PRO A 274 0.87 14.01 -8.84
C PRO A 274 1.92 14.55 -9.81
N THR A 275 1.52 15.46 -10.68
CA THR A 275 2.48 16.19 -11.50
C THR A 275 3.08 17.27 -10.61
N SER A 276 4.42 17.28 -10.53
CA SER A 276 5.21 18.30 -9.85
C SER A 276 4.95 19.69 -10.42
#